data_AF-A0AAV3UNF8-F1
#
_entry.id   AF-A0AAV3UNF8-F1
#
_cell.length_a   1.000
_cell.length_b   1.000
_cell.length_c   1.000
_cell.angle_alpha   90.00
_cell.angle_beta   90.00
_cell.angle_gamma   90.00
#
_symmetry.space_group_name_H-M   'P 1'
#
loop_
_entity.id
_entity.type
_entity.pdbx_description
1 polymer ?
#
loop_
_entity_poly.entity_id
_entity_poly.type
_entity_poly.pdbx_seq_one_letter_code
_entity_poly.pdbx_strand_id
1 'polypeptide(L)'
;MECRNQSAWGKQVINGLIKFLIGGFLLLAVWGVFTPPFGPSQRGIETLEKIGVPAALTVAWIVVLVRIVLGGLLVTSAIKNLQAIHRAKRTGAGKIRPLFIYKALRQSTKRIAPVLGLLVLAPWVGEYLLGNIPLGILVALPFLVPLYGGGALLIREVTRRTSRGWPTIVLLGVAYGVIEAGLVDQSLFNQTFTDVPSLGVTPIPSLGISAYNAMAFIVGHAIWSISIPIAIVEMLTPRRRTTPWLGNVGLALTGLLYLLGCWIIFQDLQVTEEFLATPAQMIGAGTVALALIVTAFFFEKRPKDADGWVPKPWILGTGTFVWINAFFLRPESWAGVLFGAVFLLAGALVLFRLSRRREWSVRHEFALVAGTLPTYIFAGFVLTSLIRPQDTLAWIGNVIFALVAIGLLIATGNRVRKLE
;
A
#
# COMPACT_ATOMS: atom_id res chain seq x y z
N MET A 1 -0.42 58.62 2.44
CA MET A 1 0.89 57.94 2.28
C MET A 1 0.99 56.58 3.03
N GLU A 2 -0.11 55.97 3.48
CA GLU A 2 -0.06 54.74 4.32
C GLU A 2 -0.16 53.39 3.58
N CYS A 3 -0.33 53.36 2.26
CA CYS A 3 -0.54 52.10 1.52
C CYS A 3 0.74 51.29 1.17
N ARG A 4 1.95 51.81 1.44
CA ARG A 4 3.20 51.06 1.15
C ARG A 4 3.72 50.17 2.29
N ASN A 5 3.30 50.41 3.54
CA ASN A 5 3.83 49.68 4.70
C ASN A 5 3.12 48.35 5.02
N GLN A 6 1.89 48.11 4.57
CA GLN A 6 1.18 46.86 4.85
C GLN A 6 1.75 45.62 4.12
N SER A 7 2.43 45.82 2.97
CA SER A 7 3.03 44.72 2.20
C SER A 7 4.33 44.19 2.82
N ALA A 8 5.08 45.05 3.50
CA ALA A 8 6.30 44.70 4.21
C ALA A 8 5.98 43.96 5.52
N TRP A 9 4.95 44.41 6.24
CA TRP A 9 4.52 43.83 7.50
C TRP A 9 4.02 42.38 7.34
N GLY A 10 3.20 42.11 6.30
CA GLY A 10 2.73 40.75 6.01
C GLY A 10 3.84 39.78 5.60
N LYS A 11 4.85 40.24 4.85
CA LYS A 11 6.04 39.44 4.51
C LYS A 11 6.92 39.18 5.73
N GLN A 12 7.08 40.16 6.63
CA GLN A 12 7.83 40.01 7.87
C GLN A 12 7.16 39.03 8.84
N VAL A 13 5.84 39.09 9.00
CA VAL A 13 5.09 38.16 9.88
C VAL A 13 5.14 36.73 9.32
N ILE A 14 4.97 36.54 8.00
CA ILE A 14 5.09 35.22 7.38
C ILE A 14 6.51 34.66 7.49
N ASN A 15 7.53 35.48 7.22
CA ASN A 15 8.92 35.07 7.38
C ASN A 15 9.28 34.79 8.85
N GLY A 16 8.70 35.53 9.80
CA GLY A 16 8.84 35.31 11.23
C GLY A 16 8.21 33.99 11.68
N LEU A 17 7.01 33.67 11.20
CA LEU A 17 6.33 32.40 11.48
C LEU A 17 7.06 31.20 10.85
N ILE A 18 7.57 31.35 9.62
CA ILE A 18 8.39 30.33 8.95
C ILE A 18 9.69 30.11 9.73
N LYS A 19 10.37 31.18 10.15
CA LYS A 19 11.59 31.08 10.97
C LYS A 19 11.34 30.52 12.37
N PHE A 20 10.20 30.84 12.99
CA PHE A 20 9.81 30.28 14.30
C PHE A 20 9.44 28.80 14.20
N LEU A 21 8.73 28.39 13.14
CA LEU A 21 8.42 26.98 12.89
C LEU A 21 9.67 26.20 12.52
N ILE A 22 10.55 26.74 11.67
CA ILE A 22 11.84 26.12 11.34
C ILE A 22 12.75 26.07 12.58
N GLY A 23 12.78 27.13 13.39
CA GLY A 23 13.57 27.22 14.61
C GLY A 23 13.09 26.28 15.71
N GLY A 24 11.77 26.20 15.95
CA GLY A 24 11.16 25.24 16.87
C GLY A 24 11.31 23.79 16.39
N PHE A 25 11.29 23.56 15.08
CA PHE A 25 11.50 22.25 14.46
C PHE A 25 12.97 21.81 14.49
N LEU A 26 13.92 22.75 14.37
CA LEU A 26 15.36 22.50 14.56
C LEU A 26 15.70 22.28 16.04
N LEU A 27 15.09 23.02 16.96
CA LEU A 27 15.24 22.80 18.41
C LEU A 27 14.75 21.42 18.85
N LEU A 28 13.62 20.95 18.30
CA LEU A 28 13.11 19.59 18.56
C LEU A 28 13.90 18.49 17.84
N ALA A 29 14.66 18.82 16.79
CA ALA A 29 15.54 17.89 16.08
C ALA A 29 16.93 17.78 16.72
N VAL A 30 17.40 18.83 17.42
CA VAL A 30 18.71 18.88 18.08
C VAL A 30 18.65 18.35 19.52
N TRP A 31 17.52 18.46 20.21
CA TRP A 31 17.31 17.89 21.54
C TRP A 31 16.73 16.47 21.45
N GLY A 32 17.58 15.46 21.37
CA GLY A 32 17.23 14.02 21.30
C GLY A 32 16.38 13.48 22.47
N VAL A 33 15.15 13.95 22.61
CA VAL A 33 14.19 13.63 23.68
C VAL A 33 13.24 12.48 23.31
N PHE A 34 13.49 11.81 22.17
CA PHE A 34 12.90 10.50 21.90
C PHE A 34 13.99 9.56 21.40
N THR A 35 14.69 8.91 22.34
CA THR A 35 15.16 7.55 22.12
C THR A 35 13.96 6.61 22.38
N PRO A 36 13.28 6.09 21.34
CA PRO A 36 12.31 5.03 21.57
C PRO A 36 13.02 3.81 22.17
N PRO A 37 12.39 3.06 23.09
CA PRO A 37 13.06 2.01 23.88
C PRO A 37 13.49 0.77 23.07
N PHE A 38 13.22 0.72 21.77
CA PHE A 38 13.58 -0.39 20.91
C PHE A 38 14.06 0.16 19.56
N GLY A 39 15.38 0.13 19.36
CA GLY A 39 16.03 0.45 18.09
C GLY A 39 15.87 -0.68 17.06
N PRO A 40 16.47 -0.55 15.87
CA PRO A 40 16.58 -1.64 14.91
C PRO A 40 17.18 -2.89 15.59
N SER A 41 16.91 -4.07 15.05
CA SER A 41 17.60 -5.28 15.50
C SER A 41 19.12 -5.03 15.50
N GLN A 42 19.84 -5.58 16.49
CA GLN A 42 21.29 -5.37 16.64
C GLN A 42 22.05 -5.67 15.33
N ARG A 43 21.59 -6.68 14.59
CA ARG A 43 22.10 -7.04 13.25
C ARG A 43 21.83 -6.01 12.16
N GLY A 44 20.68 -5.32 12.17
CA GLY A 44 20.39 -4.25 11.23
C GLY A 44 21.27 -3.01 11.46
N ILE A 45 21.64 -2.74 12.71
CA ILE A 45 22.61 -1.68 13.06
C ILE A 45 24.00 -2.06 12.55
N GLU A 46 24.46 -3.28 12.83
CA GLU A 46 25.76 -3.80 12.38
C GLU A 46 25.88 -3.84 10.85
N THR A 47 24.79 -4.12 10.14
CA THR A 47 24.74 -4.16 8.67
C THR A 47 24.93 -2.78 8.06
N LEU A 48 24.21 -1.78 8.58
CA LEU A 48 24.31 -0.40 8.12
C LEU A 48 25.70 0.17 8.43
N GLU A 49 26.27 -0.15 9.59
CA GLU A 49 27.64 0.24 9.95
C GLU A 49 28.70 -0.44 9.07
N LYS A 50 28.53 -1.72 8.69
CA LYS A 50 29.44 -2.45 7.79
C LYS A 50 29.52 -1.86 6.38
N ILE A 51 28.45 -1.24 5.89
CA ILE A 51 28.44 -0.53 4.59
C ILE A 51 28.75 0.98 4.73
N GLY A 52 29.24 1.41 5.89
CA GLY A 52 29.67 2.79 6.16
C GLY A 52 28.54 3.80 6.32
N VAL A 53 27.30 3.35 6.54
CA VAL A 53 26.13 4.22 6.71
C VAL A 53 25.67 4.14 8.16
N PRO A 54 25.88 5.17 9.01
CA PRO A 54 25.52 5.07 10.42
C PRO A 54 24.02 4.81 10.56
N ALA A 55 23.62 3.76 11.29
CA ALA A 55 22.21 3.35 11.40
C ALA A 55 21.30 4.48 11.93
N ALA A 56 21.81 5.30 12.85
CA ALA A 56 21.15 6.50 13.33
C ALA A 56 20.90 7.53 12.21
N LEU A 57 21.83 7.65 11.25
CA LEU A 57 21.69 8.49 10.06
C LEU A 57 20.68 7.88 9.08
N THR A 58 20.65 6.57 8.84
CA THR A 58 19.70 5.93 7.91
C THR A 58 18.25 6.03 8.38
N VAL A 59 18.00 5.72 9.66
CA VAL A 59 16.68 5.89 10.29
C VAL A 59 16.29 7.37 10.30
N ALA A 60 17.22 8.27 10.65
CA ALA A 60 16.98 9.70 10.56
C ALA A 60 16.69 10.16 9.13
N TRP A 61 17.39 9.65 8.11
CA TRP A 61 17.19 9.99 6.70
C TRP A 61 15.88 9.46 6.15
N ILE A 62 15.45 8.25 6.53
CA ILE A 62 14.15 7.70 6.14
C ILE A 62 13.02 8.47 6.83
N VAL A 63 13.16 8.77 8.13
CA VAL A 63 12.20 9.62 8.85
C VAL A 63 12.19 11.04 8.24
N VAL A 64 13.34 11.60 7.91
CA VAL A 64 13.48 12.91 7.24
C VAL A 64 12.89 12.86 5.84
N LEU A 65 13.08 11.80 5.07
CA LEU A 65 12.55 11.65 3.72
C LEU A 65 11.05 11.43 3.73
N VAL A 66 10.53 10.57 4.61
CA VAL A 66 9.08 10.43 4.85
C VAL A 66 8.52 11.79 5.28
N ARG A 67 9.22 12.55 6.15
CA ARG A 67 8.84 13.92 6.51
C ARG A 67 8.94 14.90 5.33
N ILE A 68 9.90 14.75 4.41
CA ILE A 68 10.05 15.59 3.21
C ILE A 68 8.97 15.25 2.18
N VAL A 69 8.60 13.98 2.02
CA VAL A 69 7.55 13.55 1.09
C VAL A 69 6.18 13.93 1.64
N LEU A 70 5.90 13.63 2.92
CA LEU A 70 4.69 14.08 3.60
C LEU A 70 4.62 15.61 3.65
N GLY A 71 5.74 16.25 3.99
CA GLY A 71 5.90 17.70 3.98
C GLY A 71 5.70 18.29 2.59
N GLY A 72 6.23 17.67 1.54
CA GLY A 72 6.05 18.09 0.14
C GLY A 72 4.61 17.92 -0.33
N LEU A 73 3.93 16.84 0.06
CA LEU A 73 2.50 16.65 -0.17
C LEU A 73 1.67 17.72 0.56
N LEU A 74 2.01 18.02 1.82
CA LEU A 74 1.38 19.08 2.61
C LEU A 74 1.63 20.47 2.03
N VAL A 75 2.87 20.77 1.61
CA VAL A 75 3.31 22.04 1.01
C VAL A 75 2.65 22.24 -0.35
N THR A 76 2.63 21.22 -1.22
CA THR A 76 1.92 21.33 -2.51
C THR A 76 0.42 21.51 -2.31
N SER A 77 -0.17 20.87 -1.30
CA SER A 77 -1.58 21.10 -0.93
C SER A 77 -1.80 22.51 -0.35
N ALA A 78 -0.86 23.01 0.45
CA ALA A 78 -0.88 24.36 1.01
C ALA A 78 -0.73 25.43 -0.09
N ILE A 79 0.18 25.26 -1.05
CA ILE A 79 0.36 26.14 -2.21
C ILE A 79 -0.92 26.18 -3.04
N LYS A 80 -1.54 25.03 -3.34
CA LYS A 80 -2.82 24.98 -4.07
C LYS A 80 -3.93 25.70 -3.31
N ASN A 81 -3.96 25.60 -1.98
CA ASN A 81 -4.89 26.34 -1.13
C ASN A 81 -4.61 27.84 -1.12
N LEU A 82 -3.35 28.26 -1.03
CA LEU A 82 -2.95 29.67 -1.08
C LEU A 82 -3.27 30.30 -2.43
N GLN A 83 -3.06 29.57 -3.53
CA GLN A 83 -3.49 30.00 -4.87
C GLN A 83 -5.01 30.12 -4.97
N ALA A 84 -5.78 29.23 -4.33
CA ALA A 84 -7.23 29.34 -4.27
C ALA A 84 -7.69 30.55 -3.44
N ILE A 85 -7.03 30.82 -2.30
CA ILE A 85 -7.24 32.02 -1.48
C ILE A 85 -6.91 33.29 -2.27
N HIS A 86 -5.79 33.30 -3.00
CA HIS A 86 -5.36 34.45 -3.79
C HIS A 86 -6.32 34.74 -4.95
N ARG A 87 -6.82 33.69 -5.64
CA ARG A 87 -7.89 33.83 -6.64
C ARG A 87 -9.18 34.40 -6.03
N ALA A 88 -9.58 33.93 -4.85
CA ALA A 88 -10.78 34.43 -4.16
C ALA A 88 -10.64 35.90 -3.70
N LYS A 89 -9.44 36.35 -3.33
CA LYS A 89 -9.16 37.77 -3.05
C LYS A 89 -9.27 38.63 -4.31
N ARG A 90 -8.84 38.12 -5.47
CA ARG A 90 -8.89 38.83 -6.76
C ARG A 90 -10.31 39.05 -7.27
N THR A 91 -11.26 38.18 -6.90
CA THR A 91 -12.68 38.29 -7.25
C THR A 91 -13.50 39.16 -6.27
N GLY A 92 -12.87 39.98 -5.44
CA GLY A 92 -13.57 40.99 -4.62
C GLY A 92 -14.18 40.50 -3.30
N ALA A 93 -13.86 39.29 -2.83
CA ALA A 93 -14.33 38.81 -1.53
C ALA A 93 -13.53 39.45 -0.38
N GLY A 94 -13.97 40.63 0.07
CA GLY A 94 -13.43 41.33 1.23
C GLY A 94 -13.53 40.51 2.53
N LYS A 95 -12.49 40.63 3.39
CA LYS A 95 -12.29 39.97 4.70
C LYS A 95 -12.33 38.43 4.68
N ILE A 96 -11.15 37.81 4.66
CA ILE A 96 -10.96 36.38 4.91
C ILE A 96 -11.36 36.08 6.36
N ARG A 97 -12.55 35.50 6.57
CA ARG A 97 -12.99 35.01 7.87
C ARG A 97 -12.18 33.75 8.27
N PRO A 98 -11.89 33.51 9.57
CA PRO A 98 -11.23 32.30 10.09
C PRO A 98 -11.85 30.99 9.57
N LEU A 99 -13.16 31.00 9.32
CA LEU A 99 -13.93 29.91 8.72
C LEU A 99 -13.39 29.47 7.34
N PHE A 100 -12.79 30.37 6.57
CA PHE A 100 -12.21 30.08 5.26
C PHE A 100 -10.90 29.30 5.38
N ILE A 101 -10.04 29.67 6.34
CA ILE A 101 -8.79 28.95 6.63
C ILE A 101 -9.11 27.54 7.16
N TYR A 102 -10.09 27.43 8.07
CA TYR A 102 -10.57 26.14 8.56
C TYR A 102 -11.13 25.27 7.42
N LYS A 103 -11.95 25.84 6.52
CA LYS A 103 -12.45 25.13 5.32
C LYS A 103 -11.31 24.69 4.41
N ALA A 104 -10.30 25.54 4.17
CA ALA A 104 -9.15 25.21 3.34
C ALA A 104 -8.28 24.11 3.94
N LEU A 105 -7.96 24.16 5.24
CA LEU A 105 -7.22 23.12 5.95
C LEU A 105 -7.98 21.80 5.98
N ARG A 106 -9.30 21.84 6.27
CA ARG A 106 -10.17 20.66 6.20
C ARG A 106 -10.22 20.07 4.79
N GLN A 107 -10.20 20.90 3.76
CA GLN A 107 -10.19 20.47 2.36
C GLN A 107 -8.83 19.88 1.93
N SER A 108 -7.72 20.40 2.45
CA SER A 108 -6.37 19.81 2.26
C SER A 108 -6.22 18.47 2.97
N THR A 109 -6.69 18.37 4.22
CA THR A 109 -6.66 17.11 4.99
C THR A 109 -7.51 16.04 4.30
N LYS A 110 -8.71 16.41 3.83
CA LYS A 110 -9.56 15.54 3.00
C LYS A 110 -8.90 15.16 1.67
N ARG A 111 -7.95 15.94 1.17
CA ARG A 111 -7.24 15.66 -0.08
C ARG A 111 -6.14 14.62 0.07
N ILE A 112 -5.35 14.72 1.15
CA ILE A 112 -4.20 13.86 1.41
C ILE A 112 -4.57 12.58 2.17
N ALA A 113 -5.66 12.58 2.95
CA ALA A 113 -6.08 11.42 3.75
C ALA A 113 -6.08 10.06 3.01
N PRO A 114 -6.63 9.90 1.79
CA PRO A 114 -6.56 8.59 1.12
C PRO A 114 -5.15 8.21 0.66
N VAL A 115 -4.28 9.18 0.39
CA VAL A 115 -2.87 8.90 0.07
C VAL A 115 -2.20 8.28 1.29
N LEU A 116 -2.33 8.92 2.46
CA LEU A 116 -1.75 8.39 3.71
C LEU A 116 -2.38 7.07 4.13
N GLY A 117 -3.71 6.98 3.98
CA GLY A 117 -4.46 5.76 4.25
C GLY A 117 -3.93 4.60 3.41
N LEU A 118 -3.72 4.79 2.11
CA LEU A 118 -3.21 3.73 1.24
C LEU A 118 -1.73 3.40 1.51
N LEU A 119 -0.91 4.43 1.76
CA LEU A 119 0.51 4.26 2.08
C LEU A 119 0.72 3.34 3.29
N VAL A 120 -0.12 3.47 4.32
CA VAL A 120 -0.04 2.69 5.56
C VAL A 120 -0.80 1.37 5.45
N LEU A 121 -1.98 1.37 4.82
CA LEU A 121 -2.85 0.20 4.78
C LEU A 121 -2.23 -0.93 3.92
N ALA A 122 -1.51 -0.60 2.86
CA ALA A 122 -0.88 -1.60 1.99
C ALA A 122 0.13 -2.51 2.73
N PRO A 123 1.19 -1.99 3.38
CA PRO A 123 2.11 -2.84 4.15
C PRO A 123 1.45 -3.44 5.39
N TRP A 124 0.50 -2.74 6.02
CA TRP A 124 -0.19 -3.28 7.19
C TRP A 124 -1.03 -4.51 6.85
N VAL A 125 -1.79 -4.49 5.75
CA VAL A 125 -2.51 -5.68 5.28
C VAL A 125 -1.52 -6.74 4.79
N GLY A 126 -0.54 -6.37 3.97
CA GLY A 126 0.42 -7.32 3.39
C GLY A 126 1.21 -8.12 4.41
N GLU A 127 1.74 -7.44 5.44
CA GLU A 127 2.75 -8.02 6.33
C GLU A 127 2.26 -8.26 7.76
N TYR A 128 1.61 -7.26 8.36
CA TYR A 128 1.21 -7.32 9.77
C TYR A 128 -0.06 -8.15 9.95
N LEU A 129 -1.07 -7.94 9.09
CA LEU A 129 -2.31 -8.69 9.17
C LEU A 129 -2.10 -10.16 8.77
N LEU A 130 -1.22 -10.43 7.79
CA LEU A 130 -0.77 -11.78 7.45
C LEU A 130 -0.08 -12.50 8.62
N GLY A 131 0.45 -11.74 9.59
CA GLY A 131 1.21 -12.24 10.72
C GLY A 131 2.68 -12.51 10.41
N ASN A 132 3.19 -12.06 9.26
CA ASN A 132 4.61 -12.20 8.92
C ASN A 132 5.45 -11.37 9.89
N ILE A 133 5.04 -10.11 10.10
CA ILE A 133 5.68 -9.17 11.01
C ILE A 133 4.84 -9.01 12.29
N PRO A 134 5.37 -9.42 13.46
CA PRO A 134 4.64 -9.30 14.71
C PRO A 134 4.62 -7.85 15.23
N LEU A 135 3.72 -7.58 16.17
CA LEU A 135 3.56 -6.26 16.80
C LEU A 135 4.85 -5.72 17.44
N GLY A 136 5.74 -6.59 17.91
CA GLY A 136 7.04 -6.20 18.47
C GLY A 136 7.95 -5.46 17.49
N ILE A 137 7.70 -5.58 16.17
CA ILE A 137 8.51 -4.98 15.11
C ILE A 137 7.70 -3.92 14.33
N LEU A 138 6.77 -3.22 14.99
CA LEU A 138 6.04 -2.09 14.37
C LEU A 138 6.95 -1.02 13.76
N VAL A 139 8.20 -0.91 14.23
CA VAL A 139 9.22 -0.01 13.68
C VAL A 139 9.60 -0.35 12.24
N ALA A 140 9.27 -1.54 11.72
CA ALA A 140 9.49 -1.88 10.31
C ALA A 140 8.51 -1.15 9.37
N LEU A 141 7.36 -0.69 9.86
CA LEU A 141 6.32 -0.11 9.02
C LEU A 141 6.80 1.07 8.15
N PRO A 142 7.56 2.07 8.65
CA PRO A 142 8.09 3.15 7.82
C PRO A 142 9.03 2.70 6.70
N PHE A 143 9.66 1.53 6.82
CA PHE A 143 10.54 0.95 5.79
C PHE A 143 9.74 0.20 4.71
N LEU A 144 8.58 -0.36 5.08
CA LEU A 144 7.66 -1.05 4.16
C LEU A 144 6.75 -0.09 3.42
N VAL A 145 6.40 1.06 4.02
CA VAL A 145 5.55 2.09 3.41
C VAL A 145 6.05 2.52 2.02
N PRO A 146 7.35 2.81 1.81
CA PRO A 146 7.87 3.11 0.49
C PRO A 146 7.60 2.03 -0.56
N LEU A 147 7.86 0.75 -0.23
CA LEU A 147 7.69 -0.38 -1.14
C LEU A 147 6.21 -0.69 -1.39
N TYR A 148 5.47 -1.08 -0.35
CA TYR A 148 4.08 -1.52 -0.44
C TYR A 148 3.14 -0.35 -0.70
N GLY A 149 3.23 0.68 0.13
CA GLY A 149 2.39 1.87 0.04
C GLY A 149 2.64 2.63 -1.25
N GLY A 150 3.91 2.83 -1.61
CA GLY A 150 4.30 3.48 -2.85
C GLY A 150 3.82 2.69 -4.07
N GLY A 151 4.02 1.38 -4.09
CA GLY A 151 3.55 0.48 -5.15
C GLY A 151 2.02 0.54 -5.32
N ALA A 152 1.27 0.34 -4.24
CA ALA A 152 -0.20 0.41 -4.26
C ALA A 152 -0.71 1.77 -4.77
N LEU A 153 -0.08 2.86 -4.34
CA LEU A 153 -0.46 4.21 -4.75
C LEU A 153 -0.13 4.47 -6.23
N LEU A 154 1.03 4.02 -6.73
CA LEU A 154 1.40 4.14 -8.14
C LEU A 154 0.43 3.37 -9.04
N ILE A 155 0.14 2.11 -8.71
CA ILE A 155 -0.79 1.25 -9.44
C ILE A 155 -2.16 1.93 -9.55
N ARG A 156 -2.66 2.43 -8.42
CA ARG A 156 -3.92 3.15 -8.35
C ARG A 156 -3.89 4.42 -9.18
N GLU A 157 -2.88 5.26 -9.02
CA GLU A 157 -2.77 6.54 -9.72
C GLU A 157 -2.69 6.35 -11.24
N VAL A 158 -1.84 5.44 -11.72
CA VAL A 158 -1.67 5.16 -13.15
C VAL A 158 -2.97 4.61 -13.75
N THR A 159 -3.64 3.70 -13.03
CA THR A 159 -4.95 3.19 -13.45
C THR A 159 -5.95 4.33 -13.62
N ARG A 160 -6.11 5.19 -12.60
CA ARG A 160 -7.14 6.25 -12.64
C ARG A 160 -6.79 7.38 -13.63
N ARG A 161 -5.51 7.69 -13.83
CA ARG A 161 -5.05 8.68 -14.82
C ARG A 161 -5.30 8.24 -16.25
N THR A 162 -5.21 6.94 -16.49
CA THR A 162 -5.46 6.39 -17.81
C THR A 162 -6.92 5.94 -18.00
N SER A 163 -7.81 6.40 -17.13
CA SER A 163 -9.26 6.11 -17.16
C SER A 163 -9.60 4.62 -17.11
N ARG A 164 -8.72 3.79 -16.54
CA ARG A 164 -8.88 2.34 -16.45
C ARG A 164 -9.55 1.88 -15.15
N GLY A 165 -9.92 0.60 -15.13
CA GLY A 165 -10.73 -0.05 -14.08
C GLY A 165 -9.96 -1.05 -13.23
N TRP A 166 -10.71 -1.89 -12.52
CA TRP A 166 -10.18 -2.98 -11.69
C TRP A 166 -9.32 -4.02 -12.43
N PRO A 167 -9.59 -4.41 -13.69
CA PRO A 167 -8.72 -5.35 -14.40
C PRO A 167 -7.26 -4.88 -14.44
N THR A 168 -7.03 -3.59 -14.68
CA THR A 168 -5.70 -2.99 -14.66
C THR A 168 -5.09 -2.98 -13.26
N ILE A 169 -5.86 -2.68 -12.20
CA ILE A 169 -5.35 -2.72 -10.82
C ILE A 169 -4.89 -4.13 -10.46
N VAL A 170 -5.72 -5.14 -10.75
CA VAL A 170 -5.40 -6.53 -10.42
C VAL A 170 -4.17 -6.99 -11.19
N LEU A 171 -4.09 -6.73 -12.51
CA LEU A 171 -2.95 -7.19 -13.29
C LEU A 171 -1.65 -6.45 -12.95
N LEU A 172 -1.72 -5.15 -12.64
CA LEU A 172 -0.58 -4.42 -12.10
C LEU A 172 -0.21 -4.90 -10.68
N GLY A 173 -1.17 -5.36 -9.89
CA GLY A 173 -0.92 -6.02 -8.60
C GLY A 173 -0.18 -7.35 -8.76
N VAL A 174 -0.53 -8.14 -9.78
CA VAL A 174 0.22 -9.36 -10.14
C VAL A 174 1.64 -9.00 -10.61
N ALA A 175 1.80 -7.97 -11.44
CA ALA A 175 3.12 -7.49 -11.83
C ALA A 175 3.95 -7.03 -10.62
N TYR A 176 3.32 -6.32 -9.67
CA TYR A 176 3.95 -5.94 -8.42
C TYR A 176 4.39 -7.15 -7.60
N GLY A 177 3.56 -8.20 -7.50
CA GLY A 177 3.96 -9.45 -6.85
C GLY A 177 5.15 -10.14 -7.51
N VAL A 178 5.28 -10.09 -8.84
CA VAL A 178 6.47 -10.59 -9.56
C VAL A 178 7.70 -9.72 -9.30
N ILE A 179 7.54 -8.39 -9.28
CA ILE A 179 8.64 -7.46 -8.99
C ILE A 179 9.13 -7.66 -7.57
N GLU A 180 8.23 -7.70 -6.60
CA GLU A 180 8.57 -7.87 -5.19
C GLU A 180 9.25 -9.23 -4.98
N ALA A 181 8.53 -10.32 -5.28
CA ALA A 181 9.00 -11.68 -5.01
C ALA A 181 10.22 -12.11 -5.87
N GLY A 182 10.36 -11.53 -7.07
CA GLY A 182 11.38 -11.91 -8.04
C GLY A 182 12.58 -10.98 -8.13
N LEU A 183 12.38 -9.68 -7.96
CA LEU A 183 13.46 -8.68 -8.15
C LEU A 183 13.90 -8.03 -6.83
N VAL A 184 12.99 -7.87 -5.86
CA VAL A 184 13.27 -7.15 -4.61
C VAL A 184 13.68 -8.11 -3.50
N ASP A 185 12.81 -9.01 -3.08
CA ASP A 185 13.12 -9.97 -2.01
C ASP A 185 13.74 -11.28 -2.53
N GLN A 186 13.52 -11.59 -3.82
CA GLN A 186 14.03 -12.78 -4.49
C GLN A 186 13.57 -14.12 -3.86
N SER A 187 12.50 -14.09 -3.07
CA SER A 187 11.85 -15.24 -2.43
C SER A 187 11.36 -16.30 -3.43
N LEU A 188 11.15 -15.94 -4.71
CA LEU A 188 10.84 -16.91 -5.76
C LEU A 188 11.99 -17.90 -6.02
N PHE A 189 13.22 -17.47 -5.80
CA PHE A 189 14.44 -18.18 -6.20
C PHE A 189 15.24 -18.70 -5.00
N ASN A 190 15.11 -18.07 -3.84
CA ASN A 190 15.81 -18.45 -2.61
C ASN A 190 15.20 -19.71 -1.97
N GLN A 191 15.92 -20.82 -1.99
CA GLN A 191 15.50 -22.15 -1.50
C GLN A 191 15.19 -22.22 0.00
N THR A 192 15.81 -21.35 0.77
CA THR A 192 15.73 -21.33 2.23
C THR A 192 15.16 -20.01 2.73
N PHE A 193 14.40 -19.31 1.89
CA PHE A 193 13.79 -18.03 2.25
C PHE A 193 13.06 -18.15 3.59
N THR A 194 13.43 -17.32 4.56
CA THR A 194 12.88 -17.36 5.93
C THR A 194 13.06 -18.69 6.67
N ASP A 195 14.14 -19.43 6.39
CA ASP A 195 14.46 -20.75 6.95
C ASP A 195 13.42 -21.85 6.65
N VAL A 196 12.51 -21.61 5.70
CA VAL A 196 11.52 -22.59 5.25
C VAL A 196 11.88 -23.06 3.84
N PRO A 197 11.97 -24.39 3.58
CA PRO A 197 12.26 -24.90 2.25
C PRO A 197 11.22 -24.44 1.21
N SER A 198 11.59 -23.48 0.36
CA SER A 198 10.66 -22.82 -0.56
C SER A 198 10.59 -23.52 -1.94
N LEU A 199 11.64 -24.20 -2.40
CA LEU A 199 11.62 -24.85 -3.73
C LEU A 199 11.08 -26.29 -3.72
N GLY A 200 11.12 -26.96 -2.56
CA GLY A 200 10.90 -28.41 -2.45
C GLY A 200 9.47 -28.88 -2.71
N VAL A 201 8.48 -27.98 -2.66
CA VAL A 201 7.06 -28.33 -2.71
C VAL A 201 6.59 -28.71 -4.13
N THR A 202 6.87 -27.87 -5.12
CA THR A 202 6.46 -28.08 -6.53
C THR A 202 7.49 -27.49 -7.49
N PRO A 203 8.67 -28.14 -7.61
CA PRO A 203 9.81 -27.54 -8.30
C PRO A 203 9.56 -27.42 -9.81
N ILE A 204 9.94 -26.28 -10.37
CA ILE A 204 10.15 -26.06 -11.81
C ILE A 204 11.66 -25.85 -12.01
N PRO A 205 12.46 -26.92 -12.21
CA PRO A 205 13.91 -26.84 -12.16
C PRO A 205 14.52 -25.86 -13.16
N SER A 206 13.95 -25.76 -14.36
CA SER A 206 14.43 -24.86 -15.42
C SER A 206 14.33 -23.38 -15.08
N LEU A 207 13.47 -23.01 -14.12
CA LEU A 207 13.29 -21.63 -13.65
C LEU A 207 13.87 -21.41 -12.25
N GLY A 208 14.21 -22.49 -11.53
CA GLY A 208 14.64 -22.42 -10.14
C GLY A 208 13.56 -21.86 -9.21
N ILE A 209 12.28 -22.19 -9.45
CA ILE A 209 11.13 -21.74 -8.64
C ILE A 209 10.27 -22.92 -8.18
N SER A 210 9.48 -22.70 -7.14
CA SER A 210 8.34 -23.57 -6.79
C SER A 210 7.05 -22.96 -7.33
N ALA A 211 6.28 -23.72 -8.10
CA ALA A 211 5.03 -23.24 -8.69
C ALA A 211 4.02 -22.81 -7.62
N TYR A 212 3.95 -23.56 -6.53
CA TYR A 212 3.10 -23.28 -5.38
C TYR A 212 3.48 -21.98 -4.69
N ASN A 213 4.77 -21.78 -4.40
CA ASN A 213 5.23 -20.56 -3.72
C ASN A 213 5.19 -19.34 -4.64
N ALA A 214 5.51 -19.49 -5.92
CA ALA A 214 5.31 -18.43 -6.89
C ALA A 214 3.85 -17.97 -6.92
N MET A 215 2.90 -18.92 -6.94
CA MET A 215 1.48 -18.59 -6.85
C MET A 215 1.13 -17.93 -5.51
N ALA A 216 1.61 -18.46 -4.38
CA ALA A 216 1.31 -17.93 -3.05
C ALA A 216 1.80 -16.48 -2.88
N PHE A 217 3.07 -16.20 -3.19
CA PHE A 217 3.65 -14.86 -3.08
C PHE A 217 3.00 -13.89 -4.05
N ILE A 218 2.97 -14.19 -5.35
CA ILE A 218 2.44 -13.26 -6.37
C ILE A 218 0.97 -12.92 -6.09
N VAL A 219 0.14 -13.92 -5.76
CA VAL A 219 -1.28 -13.70 -5.47
C VAL A 219 -1.48 -13.01 -4.13
N GLY A 220 -0.67 -13.36 -3.12
CA GLY A 220 -0.60 -12.69 -1.83
C GLY A 220 -0.44 -11.18 -1.97
N HIS A 221 0.63 -10.76 -2.68
CA HIS A 221 0.88 -9.35 -2.97
C HIS A 221 -0.23 -8.72 -3.81
N ALA A 222 -0.66 -9.36 -4.89
CA ALA A 222 -1.66 -8.80 -5.79
C ALA A 222 -3.00 -8.53 -5.10
N ILE A 223 -3.47 -9.45 -4.27
CA ILE A 223 -4.77 -9.36 -3.61
C ILE A 223 -4.66 -8.52 -2.34
N TRP A 224 -3.85 -8.95 -1.37
CA TRP A 224 -3.88 -8.39 -0.02
C TRP A 224 -2.97 -7.16 0.14
N SER A 225 -1.79 -7.14 -0.48
CA SER A 225 -0.89 -5.98 -0.39
C SER A 225 -1.34 -4.82 -1.29
N ILE A 226 -2.05 -5.11 -2.39
CA ILE A 226 -2.43 -4.10 -3.40
C ILE A 226 -3.95 -3.92 -3.50
N SER A 227 -4.68 -4.93 -3.96
CA SER A 227 -6.08 -4.75 -4.38
C SER A 227 -7.02 -4.40 -3.22
N ILE A 228 -6.90 -5.08 -2.08
CA ILE A 228 -7.73 -4.89 -0.90
C ILE A 228 -7.54 -3.50 -0.26
N PRO A 229 -6.30 -3.04 0.02
CA PRO A 229 -6.02 -1.69 0.50
C PRO A 229 -6.57 -0.61 -0.44
N ILE A 230 -6.37 -0.75 -1.76
CA ILE A 230 -6.92 0.20 -2.75
C ILE A 230 -8.44 0.24 -2.66
N ALA A 231 -9.10 -0.93 -2.61
CA ALA A 231 -10.55 -1.02 -2.55
C ALA A 231 -11.13 -0.32 -1.32
N ILE A 232 -10.56 -0.59 -0.15
CA ILE A 232 -10.98 0.00 1.12
C ILE A 232 -10.86 1.52 1.07
N VAL A 233 -9.69 2.05 0.70
CA VAL A 233 -9.45 3.50 0.70
C VAL A 233 -10.33 4.20 -0.34
N GLU A 234 -10.55 3.59 -1.50
CA GLU A 234 -11.47 4.10 -2.51
C GLU A 234 -12.92 4.18 -2.01
N MET A 235 -13.41 3.14 -1.31
CA MET A 235 -14.75 3.13 -0.72
C MET A 235 -14.89 4.12 0.44
N LEU A 236 -13.81 4.37 1.20
CA LEU A 236 -13.76 5.40 2.22
C LEU A 236 -13.68 6.82 1.62
N THR A 237 -13.35 6.96 0.32
CA THR A 237 -13.26 8.25 -0.38
C THR A 237 -14.13 8.39 -1.66
N PRO A 238 -15.47 8.24 -1.55
CA PRO A 238 -16.35 8.03 -2.71
C PRO A 238 -16.29 9.12 -3.78
N ARG A 239 -16.22 10.40 -3.36
CA ARG A 239 -16.19 11.54 -4.29
C ARG A 239 -14.95 11.59 -5.20
N ARG A 240 -13.88 10.86 -4.85
CA ARG A 240 -12.61 10.85 -5.59
C ARG A 240 -12.13 9.44 -5.89
N ARG A 241 -13.05 8.48 -5.80
CA ARG A 241 -12.76 7.06 -5.92
C ARG A 241 -12.10 6.72 -7.26
N THR A 242 -12.67 7.22 -8.36
CA THR A 242 -12.19 6.94 -9.73
C THR A 242 -11.41 8.11 -10.35
N THR A 243 -10.94 9.06 -9.53
CA THR A 243 -10.17 10.22 -10.01
C THR A 243 -8.76 10.22 -9.41
N PRO A 244 -7.72 10.69 -10.13
CA PRO A 244 -6.38 10.83 -9.55
C PRO A 244 -6.39 11.62 -8.23
N TRP A 245 -5.62 11.16 -7.24
CA TRP A 245 -5.45 11.83 -5.94
C TRP A 245 -4.24 12.75 -5.94
N LEU A 246 -3.21 12.42 -6.71
CA LEU A 246 -1.97 13.20 -6.78
C LEU A 246 -1.96 14.13 -8.01
N GLY A 247 -1.05 15.11 -7.99
CA GLY A 247 -0.59 15.79 -9.22
C GLY A 247 0.65 15.08 -9.79
N ASN A 248 1.20 15.58 -10.90
CA ASN A 248 2.38 14.97 -11.54
C ASN A 248 3.60 14.95 -10.61
N VAL A 249 3.81 16.01 -9.83
CA VAL A 249 4.89 16.07 -8.82
C VAL A 249 4.70 15.00 -7.74
N GLY A 250 3.49 14.86 -7.20
CA GLY A 250 3.20 13.84 -6.19
C GLY A 250 3.39 12.43 -6.73
N LEU A 251 3.02 12.20 -7.99
CA LEU A 251 3.24 10.93 -8.68
C LEU A 251 4.74 10.62 -8.83
N ALA A 252 5.53 11.60 -9.30
CA ALA A 252 6.98 11.45 -9.42
C ALA A 252 7.65 11.15 -8.08
N LEU A 253 7.28 11.89 -7.02
CA LEU A 253 7.77 11.65 -5.66
C LEU A 253 7.38 10.26 -5.15
N THR A 254 6.18 9.78 -5.47
CA THR A 254 5.76 8.40 -5.12
C THR A 254 6.59 7.37 -5.88
N GLY A 255 6.92 7.63 -7.14
CA GLY A 255 7.82 6.80 -7.95
C GLY A 255 9.22 6.68 -7.33
N LEU A 256 9.81 7.82 -6.97
CA LEU A 256 11.12 7.84 -6.30
C LEU A 256 11.06 7.14 -4.93
N LEU A 257 10.00 7.36 -4.16
CA LEU A 257 9.81 6.70 -2.87
C LEU A 257 9.70 5.17 -3.04
N TYR A 258 8.95 4.70 -4.04
CA TYR A 258 8.82 3.28 -4.34
C TYR A 258 10.16 2.63 -4.72
N LEU A 259 10.92 3.27 -5.62
CA LEU A 259 12.24 2.78 -6.01
C LEU A 259 13.21 2.75 -4.83
N LEU A 260 13.17 3.75 -3.95
CA LEU A 260 13.95 3.74 -2.72
C LEU A 260 13.52 2.59 -1.79
N GLY A 261 12.22 2.35 -1.65
CA GLY A 261 11.69 1.22 -0.88
C GLY A 261 12.19 -0.12 -1.40
N CYS A 262 12.13 -0.32 -2.72
CA CYS A 262 12.69 -1.50 -3.38
C CYS A 262 14.18 -1.65 -3.06
N TRP A 263 14.96 -0.57 -3.17
CA TRP A 263 16.38 -0.62 -2.87
C TRP A 263 16.68 -0.95 -1.41
N ILE A 264 16.00 -0.30 -0.45
CA ILE A 264 16.19 -0.57 0.99
C ILE A 264 15.91 -2.03 1.32
N ILE A 265 14.75 -2.56 0.88
CA ILE A 265 14.34 -3.92 1.19
C ILE A 265 15.23 -4.94 0.48
N PHE A 266 15.62 -4.67 -0.77
CA PHE A 266 16.59 -5.51 -1.48
C PHE A 266 17.92 -5.58 -0.71
N GLN A 267 18.47 -4.45 -0.26
CA GLN A 267 19.74 -4.44 0.49
C GLN A 267 19.63 -5.20 1.82
N ASP A 268 18.54 -4.99 2.57
CA ASP A 268 18.30 -5.68 3.84
C ASP A 268 18.22 -7.20 3.65
N LEU A 269 17.50 -7.66 2.61
CA LEU A 269 17.34 -9.07 2.32
C LEU A 269 18.59 -9.71 1.73
N GLN A 270 19.37 -9.00 0.92
CA GLN A 270 20.69 -9.50 0.48
C GLN A 270 21.61 -9.80 1.66
N VAL A 271 21.55 -9.00 2.73
CA VAL A 271 22.39 -9.20 3.90
C VAL A 271 21.83 -10.27 4.83
N THR A 272 20.50 -10.34 4.99
CA THR A 272 19.87 -11.26 5.94
C THR A 272 19.67 -12.66 5.39
N GLU A 273 19.37 -12.79 4.09
CA GLU A 273 19.15 -14.06 3.42
C GLU A 273 20.40 -14.58 2.69
N GLU A 274 21.45 -13.76 2.56
CA GLU A 274 22.72 -14.08 1.90
C GLU A 274 22.55 -14.70 0.49
N PHE A 275 21.47 -14.33 -0.21
CA PHE A 275 21.08 -14.91 -1.48
C PHE A 275 20.96 -13.86 -2.58
N LEU A 276 21.58 -14.12 -3.74
CA LEU A 276 21.40 -13.32 -4.95
C LEU A 276 20.96 -14.19 -6.12
N ALA A 277 19.79 -13.88 -6.68
CA ALA A 277 19.24 -14.52 -7.87
C ALA A 277 20.18 -14.33 -9.07
N THR A 278 20.22 -15.33 -9.94
CA THR A 278 21.04 -15.27 -11.15
C THR A 278 20.55 -14.15 -12.10
N PRO A 279 21.44 -13.58 -12.94
CA PRO A 279 21.02 -12.59 -13.93
C PRO A 279 19.88 -13.08 -14.83
N ALA A 280 19.87 -14.36 -15.19
CA ALA A 280 18.80 -14.96 -16.00
C ALA A 280 17.44 -14.96 -15.28
N GLN A 281 17.43 -15.29 -13.98
CA GLN A 281 16.22 -15.23 -13.15
C GLN A 281 15.69 -13.81 -13.02
N MET A 282 16.58 -12.83 -12.77
CA MET A 282 16.20 -11.41 -12.68
C MET A 282 15.66 -10.88 -14.02
N ILE A 283 16.32 -11.19 -15.15
CA ILE A 283 15.85 -10.81 -16.49
C ILE A 283 14.50 -11.47 -16.79
N GLY A 284 14.33 -12.75 -16.42
CA GLY A 284 13.08 -13.48 -16.58
C GLY A 284 11.92 -12.84 -15.81
N ALA A 285 12.11 -12.59 -14.52
CA ALA A 285 11.12 -11.93 -13.66
C ALA A 285 10.78 -10.52 -14.18
N GLY A 286 11.80 -9.73 -14.57
CA GLY A 286 11.61 -8.40 -15.15
C GLY A 286 10.82 -8.44 -16.46
N THR A 287 11.08 -9.42 -17.31
CA THR A 287 10.35 -9.62 -18.58
C THR A 287 8.89 -9.98 -18.33
N VAL A 288 8.61 -10.89 -17.40
CA VAL A 288 7.24 -11.26 -17.01
C VAL A 288 6.49 -10.06 -16.41
N ALA A 289 7.12 -9.33 -15.49
CA ALA A 289 6.54 -8.12 -14.91
C ALA A 289 6.22 -7.08 -15.99
N LEU A 290 7.15 -6.83 -16.93
CA LEU A 290 6.93 -5.91 -18.05
C LEU A 290 5.77 -6.36 -18.95
N ALA A 291 5.71 -7.65 -19.29
CA ALA A 291 4.62 -8.20 -20.09
C ALA A 291 3.25 -8.02 -19.41
N LEU A 292 3.17 -8.26 -18.10
CA LEU A 292 1.97 -8.03 -17.30
C LEU A 292 1.59 -6.54 -17.25
N ILE A 293 2.56 -5.65 -17.07
CA ILE A 293 2.35 -4.20 -17.08
C ILE A 293 1.79 -3.76 -18.43
N VAL A 294 2.42 -4.15 -19.54
CA VAL A 294 1.95 -3.81 -20.89
C VAL A 294 0.54 -4.34 -21.13
N THR A 295 0.29 -5.60 -20.77
CA THR A 295 -1.02 -6.24 -20.91
C THR A 295 -2.11 -5.54 -20.11
N ALA A 296 -1.76 -4.96 -18.94
CA ALA A 296 -2.73 -4.28 -18.08
C ALA A 296 -3.38 -3.06 -18.75
N PHE A 297 -2.71 -2.51 -19.77
CA PHE A 297 -3.19 -1.39 -20.55
C PHE A 297 -4.00 -1.78 -21.78
N PHE A 298 -4.10 -3.06 -22.16
CA PHE A 298 -5.01 -3.51 -23.21
C PHE A 298 -6.47 -3.62 -22.76
N PHE A 299 -6.71 -3.64 -21.44
CA PHE A 299 -8.07 -3.66 -20.90
C PHE A 299 -8.66 -2.24 -20.85
N GLU A 300 -9.57 -1.96 -21.78
CA GLU A 300 -10.35 -0.73 -21.76
C GLU A 300 -11.43 -0.75 -20.68
N LYS A 301 -11.75 0.44 -20.15
CA LYS A 301 -12.88 0.60 -19.24
C LYS A 301 -14.19 0.46 -20.02
N ARG A 302 -14.82 -0.71 -19.92
CA ARG A 302 -16.13 -0.95 -20.52
C ARG A 302 -17.27 -0.40 -19.64
N PRO A 303 -18.35 0.12 -20.24
CA PRO A 303 -19.53 0.55 -19.50
C PRO A 303 -20.21 -0.65 -18.80
N LYS A 304 -20.94 -0.35 -17.72
CA LYS A 304 -21.82 -1.31 -17.05
C LYS A 304 -23.15 -1.37 -17.78
N ASP A 305 -23.13 -1.96 -18.96
CA ASP A 305 -24.24 -1.94 -19.91
C ASP A 305 -25.00 -3.27 -19.98
N ALA A 306 -24.41 -4.35 -19.45
CA ALA A 306 -24.96 -5.69 -19.55
C ALA A 306 -26.12 -5.90 -18.57
N ASP A 307 -27.25 -6.34 -19.09
CA ASP A 307 -28.35 -6.87 -18.28
C ASP A 307 -28.01 -8.26 -17.75
N GLY A 308 -28.65 -8.66 -16.66
CA GLY A 308 -28.51 -10.00 -16.09
C GLY A 308 -28.27 -10.00 -14.58
N TRP A 309 -28.43 -11.18 -14.01
CA TRP A 309 -28.40 -11.40 -12.57
C TRP A 309 -27.03 -11.09 -11.94
N VAL A 310 -27.07 -10.49 -10.75
CA VAL A 310 -25.96 -10.42 -9.79
C VAL A 310 -26.38 -11.04 -8.45
N PRO A 311 -25.49 -11.78 -7.75
CA PRO A 311 -25.79 -12.29 -6.43
C PRO A 311 -26.04 -11.15 -5.44
N LYS A 312 -26.90 -11.38 -4.44
CA LYS A 312 -27.04 -10.45 -3.32
C LYS A 312 -25.66 -10.22 -2.66
N PRO A 313 -25.31 -8.98 -2.24
CA PRO A 313 -23.98 -8.69 -1.72
C PRO A 313 -23.51 -9.61 -0.59
N TRP A 314 -24.39 -10.00 0.34
CA TRP A 314 -24.00 -10.90 1.43
C TRP A 314 -23.67 -12.32 0.93
N ILE A 315 -24.40 -12.84 -0.07
CA ILE A 315 -24.12 -14.14 -0.69
C ILE A 315 -22.78 -14.09 -1.41
N LEU A 316 -22.53 -13.00 -2.15
CA LEU A 316 -21.24 -12.79 -2.82
C LEU A 316 -20.09 -12.73 -1.80
N GLY A 317 -20.28 -12.04 -0.67
CA GLY A 317 -19.25 -11.92 0.36
C GLY A 317 -18.95 -13.25 1.03
N THR A 318 -19.96 -14.00 1.47
CA THR A 318 -19.78 -15.34 2.04
C THR A 318 -19.19 -16.31 1.03
N GLY A 319 -19.68 -16.30 -0.22
CA GLY A 319 -19.14 -17.12 -1.29
C GLY A 319 -17.67 -16.79 -1.58
N THR A 320 -17.30 -15.50 -1.57
CA THR A 320 -15.91 -15.06 -1.74
C THR A 320 -15.04 -15.54 -0.59
N PHE A 321 -15.52 -15.45 0.65
CA PHE A 321 -14.81 -15.96 1.83
C PHE A 321 -14.52 -17.45 1.72
N VAL A 322 -15.53 -18.26 1.38
CA VAL A 322 -15.34 -19.70 1.18
C VAL A 322 -14.37 -19.96 0.02
N TRP A 323 -14.53 -19.26 -1.10
CA TRP A 323 -13.70 -19.43 -2.30
C TRP A 323 -12.23 -19.12 -2.04
N ILE A 324 -11.95 -17.99 -1.39
CA ILE A 324 -10.57 -17.57 -1.14
C ILE A 324 -9.90 -18.40 -0.04
N ASN A 325 -10.66 -18.88 0.96
CA ASN A 325 -10.10 -19.79 1.96
C ASN A 325 -9.83 -21.16 1.37
N ALA A 326 -10.65 -21.65 0.44
CA ALA A 326 -10.35 -22.87 -0.31
C ALA A 326 -9.07 -22.71 -1.14
N PHE A 327 -8.86 -21.55 -1.77
CA PHE A 327 -7.58 -21.23 -2.41
C PHE A 327 -6.43 -21.18 -1.39
N PHE A 328 -6.62 -20.53 -0.25
CA PHE A 328 -5.58 -20.33 0.76
C PHE A 328 -5.14 -21.65 1.42
N LEU A 329 -6.08 -22.55 1.69
CA LEU A 329 -5.89 -23.86 2.33
C LEU A 329 -5.59 -25.00 1.33
N ARG A 330 -5.35 -24.67 0.05
CA ARG A 330 -5.04 -25.68 -0.98
C ARG A 330 -3.76 -26.44 -0.59
N PRO A 331 -3.65 -27.74 -0.92
CA PRO A 331 -2.49 -28.54 -0.52
C PRO A 331 -1.20 -28.07 -1.20
N GLU A 332 -0.07 -28.21 -0.49
CA GLU A 332 1.28 -27.97 -0.99
C GLU A 332 1.72 -29.06 -1.98
N SER A 333 1.14 -29.04 -3.18
CA SER A 333 1.35 -30.07 -4.20
C SER A 333 1.00 -29.56 -5.59
N TRP A 334 1.35 -30.31 -6.63
CA TRP A 334 0.92 -30.02 -8.00
C TRP A 334 -0.60 -30.02 -8.17
N ALA A 335 -1.32 -30.85 -7.41
CA ALA A 335 -2.77 -30.83 -7.39
C ALA A 335 -3.29 -29.49 -6.82
N GLY A 336 -2.66 -28.98 -5.77
CA GLY A 336 -2.99 -27.66 -5.21
C GLY A 336 -2.64 -26.52 -6.16
N VAL A 337 -1.54 -26.60 -6.90
CA VAL A 337 -1.18 -25.63 -7.95
C VAL A 337 -2.25 -25.60 -9.05
N LEU A 338 -2.64 -26.76 -9.58
CA LEU A 338 -3.68 -26.85 -10.60
C LEU A 338 -5.03 -26.34 -10.08
N PHE A 339 -5.42 -26.75 -8.87
CA PHE A 339 -6.61 -26.27 -8.19
C PHE A 339 -6.60 -24.75 -8.07
N GLY A 340 -5.48 -24.18 -7.60
CA GLY A 340 -5.31 -22.74 -7.44
C GLY A 340 -5.40 -21.99 -8.77
N ALA A 341 -4.75 -22.49 -9.82
CA ALA A 341 -4.82 -21.88 -11.16
C ALA A 341 -6.25 -21.86 -11.71
N VAL A 342 -6.97 -22.98 -11.60
CA VAL A 342 -8.37 -23.09 -12.03
C VAL A 342 -9.27 -22.17 -11.20
N PHE A 343 -9.09 -22.14 -9.88
CA PHE A 343 -9.88 -21.30 -8.97
C PHE A 343 -9.69 -19.81 -9.23
N LEU A 344 -8.44 -19.37 -9.46
CA LEU A 344 -8.13 -17.98 -9.77
C LEU A 344 -8.69 -17.59 -11.14
N LEU A 345 -8.53 -18.45 -12.16
CA LEU A 345 -9.06 -18.19 -13.50
C LEU A 345 -10.59 -18.14 -13.47
N ALA A 346 -11.25 -19.10 -12.85
CA ALA A 346 -12.71 -19.14 -12.72
C ALA A 346 -13.22 -17.91 -11.96
N GLY A 347 -12.59 -17.56 -10.83
CA GLY A 347 -12.92 -16.36 -10.07
C GLY A 347 -12.76 -15.08 -10.90
N ALA A 348 -11.63 -14.93 -11.60
CA ALA A 348 -11.38 -13.80 -12.47
C ALA A 348 -12.43 -13.69 -13.59
N LEU A 349 -12.78 -14.79 -14.25
CA LEU A 349 -13.80 -14.82 -15.30
C LEU A 349 -15.20 -14.47 -14.76
N VAL A 350 -15.58 -15.03 -13.61
CA VAL A 350 -16.86 -14.73 -12.95
C VAL A 350 -16.93 -13.25 -12.57
N LEU A 351 -15.91 -12.72 -11.90
CA LEU A 351 -15.87 -11.30 -11.52
C LEU A 351 -15.82 -10.37 -12.73
N PHE A 352 -15.06 -10.74 -13.78
CA PHE A 352 -15.02 -9.98 -15.03
C PHE A 352 -16.41 -9.92 -15.69
N ARG A 353 -17.19 -11.00 -15.64
CA ARG A 353 -18.56 -11.02 -16.19
C ARG A 353 -19.54 -10.27 -15.30
N LEU A 354 -19.53 -10.52 -13.98
CA LEU A 354 -20.47 -9.92 -13.03
C LEU A 354 -20.24 -8.41 -12.86
N SER A 355 -18.99 -7.93 -12.87
CA SER A 355 -18.68 -6.50 -12.69
C SER A 355 -19.17 -5.60 -13.83
N ARG A 356 -19.56 -6.19 -14.96
CA ARG A 356 -20.17 -5.50 -16.11
C ARG A 356 -21.69 -5.36 -16.00
N ARG A 357 -22.33 -6.05 -15.06
CA ARG A 357 -23.78 -6.01 -14.91
C ARG A 357 -24.24 -4.64 -14.42
N ARG A 358 -25.39 -4.16 -14.90
CA ARG A 358 -25.96 -2.86 -14.50
C ARG A 358 -26.18 -2.74 -12.98
N GLU A 359 -26.63 -3.82 -12.36
CA GLU A 359 -26.87 -3.90 -10.92
C GLU A 359 -25.59 -4.03 -10.08
N TRP A 360 -24.41 -4.21 -10.71
CA TRP A 360 -23.16 -4.28 -9.99
C TRP A 360 -22.83 -2.94 -9.32
N SER A 361 -23.08 -2.86 -8.02
CA SER A 361 -22.85 -1.68 -7.20
C SER A 361 -21.61 -1.77 -6.31
N VAL A 362 -21.28 -0.67 -5.63
CA VAL A 362 -20.20 -0.62 -4.63
C VAL A 362 -20.42 -1.59 -3.47
N ARG A 363 -21.66 -2.03 -3.20
CA ARG A 363 -21.94 -3.07 -2.19
C ARG A 363 -21.33 -4.41 -2.57
N HIS A 364 -21.33 -4.76 -3.85
CA HIS A 364 -20.71 -5.99 -4.34
C HIS A 364 -19.19 -5.92 -4.23
N GLU A 365 -18.60 -4.77 -4.53
CA GLU A 365 -17.17 -4.54 -4.32
C GLU A 365 -16.77 -4.63 -2.85
N PHE A 366 -17.58 -4.06 -1.95
CA PHE A 366 -17.39 -4.21 -0.51
C PHE A 366 -17.53 -5.67 -0.08
N ALA A 367 -18.49 -6.42 -0.64
CA ALA A 367 -18.66 -7.83 -0.34
C ALA A 367 -17.42 -8.66 -0.71
N LEU A 368 -16.78 -8.38 -1.86
CA LEU A 368 -15.52 -9.04 -2.22
C LEU A 368 -14.42 -8.75 -1.18
N VAL A 369 -14.29 -7.48 -0.76
CA VAL A 369 -13.32 -7.09 0.26
C VAL A 369 -13.60 -7.75 1.60
N ALA A 370 -14.85 -7.72 2.06
CA ALA A 370 -15.28 -8.30 3.32
C ALA A 370 -15.18 -9.83 3.33
N GLY A 371 -15.31 -10.48 2.17
CA GLY A 371 -15.05 -11.92 2.03
C GLY A 371 -13.56 -12.25 1.97
N THR A 372 -12.72 -11.35 1.47
CA THR A 372 -11.29 -11.65 1.22
C THR A 372 -10.39 -11.33 2.41
N LEU A 373 -10.55 -10.15 3.01
CA LEU A 373 -9.68 -9.66 4.09
C LEU A 373 -9.60 -10.60 5.31
N PRO A 374 -10.70 -11.24 5.79
CA PRO A 374 -10.66 -12.11 6.96
C PRO A 374 -9.75 -13.34 6.81
N THR A 375 -9.42 -13.74 5.58
CA THR A 375 -8.43 -14.80 5.32
C THR A 375 -7.08 -14.47 5.93
N TYR A 376 -6.65 -13.21 5.87
CA TYR A 376 -5.39 -12.79 6.48
C TYR A 376 -5.49 -12.70 8.00
N ILE A 377 -6.66 -12.36 8.56
CA ILE A 377 -6.89 -12.46 10.01
C ILE A 377 -6.62 -13.89 10.48
N PHE A 378 -7.24 -14.87 9.81
CA PHE A 378 -7.02 -16.29 10.10
C PHE A 378 -5.56 -16.69 9.88
N ALA A 379 -4.96 -16.30 8.75
CA ALA A 379 -3.58 -16.60 8.42
C ALA A 379 -2.59 -16.10 9.49
N GLY A 380 -2.82 -14.90 10.06
CA GLY A 380 -1.95 -14.34 11.09
C GLY A 380 -1.83 -15.24 12.32
N PHE A 381 -2.96 -15.78 12.79
CA PHE A 381 -2.97 -16.75 13.90
C PHE A 381 -2.30 -18.07 13.51
N VAL A 382 -2.56 -18.59 12.31
CA VAL A 382 -1.92 -19.83 11.82
C VAL A 382 -0.41 -19.65 11.73
N LEU A 383 0.07 -18.58 11.08
CA LEU A 383 1.48 -18.32 10.90
C LEU A 383 2.20 -18.12 12.23
N THR A 384 1.55 -17.46 13.18
CA THR A 384 2.07 -17.31 14.55
C THR A 384 2.18 -18.66 15.25
N SER A 385 1.18 -19.53 15.11
CA SER A 385 1.23 -20.89 15.68
C SER A 385 2.33 -21.76 15.08
N LEU A 386 2.65 -21.57 13.79
CA LEU A 386 3.66 -22.35 13.08
C LEU A 386 5.09 -21.86 13.34
N ILE A 387 5.31 -20.55 13.27
CA ILE A 387 6.66 -19.97 13.24
C ILE A 387 7.08 -19.45 14.62
N ARG A 388 6.14 -19.02 15.47
CA ARG A 388 6.45 -18.37 16.75
C ARG A 388 5.40 -18.64 17.84
N PRO A 389 5.10 -19.92 18.15
CA PRO A 389 4.01 -20.27 19.07
C PRO A 389 4.19 -19.69 20.49
N GLN A 390 5.44 -19.45 20.91
CA GLN A 390 5.78 -18.94 22.24
C GLN A 390 5.82 -17.40 22.32
N ASP A 391 5.71 -16.69 21.20
CA ASP A 391 5.74 -15.22 21.18
C ASP A 391 4.38 -14.63 21.58
N THR A 392 4.22 -14.35 22.88
CA THR A 392 3.00 -13.75 23.43
C THR A 392 2.66 -12.40 22.78
N LEU A 393 3.67 -11.61 22.40
CA LEU A 393 3.45 -10.30 21.79
C LEU A 393 2.93 -10.44 20.36
N ALA A 394 3.36 -11.46 19.62
CA ALA A 394 2.80 -11.80 18.31
C ALA A 394 1.31 -12.17 18.41
N TRP A 395 0.92 -13.00 19.38
CA TRP A 395 -0.49 -13.33 19.62
C TRP A 395 -1.36 -12.12 19.96
N ILE A 396 -0.89 -11.26 20.88
CA ILE A 396 -1.57 -9.99 21.21
C ILE A 396 -1.67 -9.10 19.97
N GLY A 397 -0.59 -9.03 19.18
CA GLY A 397 -0.54 -8.35 17.90
C GLY A 397 -1.65 -8.79 16.95
N ASN A 398 -1.79 -10.10 16.72
CA ASN A 398 -2.82 -10.64 15.83
C ASN A 398 -4.23 -10.30 16.30
N VAL A 399 -4.50 -10.35 17.62
CA VAL A 399 -5.81 -9.93 18.17
C VAL A 399 -6.07 -8.46 17.86
N ILE A 400 -5.09 -7.58 18.09
CA ILE A 400 -5.21 -6.15 17.78
C ILE A 400 -5.43 -5.93 16.29
N PHE A 401 -4.63 -6.57 15.42
CA PHE A 401 -4.75 -6.42 13.98
C PHE A 401 -6.09 -6.94 13.45
N ALA A 402 -6.59 -8.06 13.99
CA ALA A 402 -7.92 -8.58 13.70
C ALA A 402 -9.02 -7.58 14.07
N LEU A 403 -8.97 -6.99 15.27
CA LEU A 403 -9.95 -5.99 15.71
C LEU A 403 -9.91 -4.73 14.84
N VAL A 404 -8.71 -4.27 14.46
CA VAL A 404 -8.53 -3.14 13.53
C VAL A 404 -9.11 -3.48 12.15
N ALA A 405 -8.87 -4.67 11.62
CA ALA A 405 -9.41 -5.12 10.33
C ALA A 405 -10.95 -5.17 10.36
N ILE A 406 -11.53 -5.72 11.42
CA ILE A 406 -12.99 -5.77 11.63
C ILE A 406 -13.55 -4.35 11.73
N GLY A 407 -12.94 -3.48 12.53
CA GLY A 407 -13.33 -2.07 12.65
C GLY A 407 -13.28 -1.34 11.31
N LEU A 408 -12.26 -1.60 10.50
CA LEU A 408 -12.10 -1.05 9.16
C LEU A 408 -13.20 -1.53 8.20
N LEU A 409 -13.55 -2.81 8.23
CA LEU A 409 -14.67 -3.37 7.44
C LEU A 409 -16.01 -2.76 7.87
N ILE A 410 -16.26 -2.61 9.18
CA ILE A 410 -17.47 -1.95 9.71
C ILE A 410 -17.54 -0.50 9.25
N ALA A 411 -16.44 0.26 9.40
CA ALA A 411 -16.37 1.66 8.97
C ALA A 411 -16.61 1.81 7.46
N THR A 412 -16.03 0.90 6.66
CA THR A 412 -16.17 0.88 5.20
C THR A 412 -17.60 0.52 4.82
N GLY A 413 -18.20 -0.52 5.42
CA GLY A 413 -19.58 -0.92 5.20
C GLY A 413 -20.58 0.18 5.55
N ASN A 414 -20.38 0.86 6.69
CA ASN A 414 -21.19 2.01 7.08
C ASN A 414 -21.06 3.18 6.10
N ARG A 415 -19.88 3.38 5.50
CA ARG A 415 -19.69 4.40 4.47
C ARG A 415 -20.40 4.02 3.18
N VAL A 416 -20.31 2.77 2.77
CA VAL A 416 -20.93 2.21 1.56
C VAL A 416 -22.45 2.28 1.64
N ARG A 417 -23.06 1.98 2.78
CA ARG A 417 -24.52 2.11 3.00
C ARG A 417 -25.04 3.54 2.83
N LYS A 418 -24.19 4.56 3.01
CA LYS A 418 -24.55 5.98 2.86
C LYS A 418 -24.35 6.53 1.44
N LEU A 419 -23.94 5.70 0.48
CA LEU A 419 -23.70 6.10 -0.91
C LEU A 419 -24.84 5.75 -1.86
N GLU A 420 -25.76 4.94 -1.37
CA GLU A 420 -27.09 4.74 -1.93
C GLU A 420 -28.08 5.48 -1.04
#